data_AF-A0A9Q0FJV8-F1
#
_entry.id   AF-A0A9Q0FJV8-F1
#
_cell.length_a   1.000
_cell.length_b   1.000
_cell.length_c   1.000
_cell.angle_alpha   90.00
_cell.angle_beta   90.00
_cell.angle_gamma   90.00
#
_symmetry.space_group_name_H-M   'P 1'
#
loop_
_entity.id
_entity.type
_entity.pdbx_description
1 polymer ?
#
loop_
_entity_poly.entity_id
_entity_poly.type
_entity_poly.pdbx_seq_one_letter_code
_entity_poly.pdbx_strand_id
1 'polypeptide(L)'
;MESLLSTSSSTQYRFPFFSSQPTPTPTRNPNFVIFTSRTQLRAMATDNKEAKLWGGRFEESVTNTVEKFTESISFDKELYKHDIMGSKAHASMLAKQGLMSDGDRDSILRGLEEIERKIESGEFVWRTDREDVHMNIEAALTDMIGEPAKKLHTARSRNDQVLTDFRLWCRDAIARILGSVKRLQAALVTLALKNEELIVPGYTHLQRAQPVLLPHLLLAYVEQ
;
A
#
# COMPACT_ATOMS: atom_id res chain seq x y z
N MET A 1 -54.85 33.53 2.99
CA MET A 1 -54.13 34.83 3.04
C MET A 1 -52.70 34.51 3.40
N GLU A 2 -51.88 34.11 2.43
CA GLU A 2 -51.08 35.06 1.60
C GLU A 2 -50.13 35.87 2.49
N SER A 3 -48.82 35.98 2.28
CA SER A 3 -47.87 35.49 1.27
C SER A 3 -46.48 35.95 1.77
N LEU A 4 -45.45 35.09 1.80
CA LEU A 4 -44.27 35.12 0.90
C LEU A 4 -43.37 36.38 1.10
N LEU A 5 -42.07 36.33 1.40
CA LEU A 5 -40.91 35.78 0.65
C LEU A 5 -39.64 35.93 1.55
N SER A 6 -38.79 34.93 1.76
CA SER A 6 -37.71 34.44 0.88
C SER A 6 -36.33 34.88 1.38
N THR A 7 -35.53 33.92 1.86
CA THR A 7 -34.07 33.90 1.66
C THR A 7 -33.60 32.44 1.64
N SER A 8 -33.77 31.79 0.50
CA SER A 8 -33.13 30.52 0.17
C SER A 8 -31.79 30.80 -0.52
N SER A 9 -30.68 30.44 0.13
CA SER A 9 -29.35 30.41 -0.48
C SER A 9 -29.23 29.15 -1.36
N SER A 10 -29.57 29.28 -2.63
CA SER A 10 -29.34 28.26 -3.66
C SER A 10 -27.93 28.40 -4.24
N THR A 11 -27.02 27.55 -3.80
CA THR A 11 -25.73 27.34 -4.47
C THR A 11 -25.99 26.61 -5.79
N GLN A 12 -26.05 27.36 -6.90
CA GLN A 12 -26.05 26.78 -8.24
C GLN A 12 -24.66 26.21 -8.56
N TYR A 13 -24.56 24.88 -8.60
CA TYR A 13 -23.44 24.20 -9.24
C TYR A 13 -23.54 24.38 -10.76
N ARG A 14 -22.56 25.08 -11.34
CA ARG A 14 -22.43 25.31 -12.79
C ARG A 14 -21.49 24.25 -13.38
N PHE A 15 -22.02 23.35 -14.21
CA PHE A 15 -21.20 22.45 -15.03
C PHE A 15 -20.48 23.25 -16.13
N PRO A 16 -19.17 23.03 -16.38
CA PRO A 16 -18.49 23.66 -17.50
C PRO A 16 -18.88 22.98 -18.81
N PHE A 17 -19.36 23.80 -19.74
CA PHE A 17 -19.67 23.45 -21.12
C PHE A 17 -18.37 23.14 -21.86
N PHE A 18 -18.25 21.95 -22.46
CA PHE A 18 -17.13 21.60 -23.33
C PHE A 18 -17.22 22.41 -24.63
N SER A 19 -16.31 23.36 -24.81
CA SER A 19 -16.07 24.04 -26.09
C SER A 19 -15.02 23.26 -26.87
N SER A 20 -15.41 22.70 -28.01
CA SER A 20 -14.51 22.06 -28.96
C SER A 20 -13.64 23.09 -29.68
N GLN A 21 -12.35 23.17 -29.33
CA GLN A 21 -11.35 23.90 -30.09
C GLN A 21 -10.79 23.01 -31.22
N PRO A 22 -10.63 23.51 -32.46
CA PRO A 22 -10.05 22.73 -33.55
C PRO A 22 -8.54 22.53 -33.39
N THR A 23 -8.06 21.34 -33.73
CA THR A 23 -6.65 20.94 -33.75
C THR A 23 -5.86 21.65 -34.86
N PRO A 24 -4.62 22.12 -34.62
CA PRO A 24 -3.77 22.65 -35.69
C PRO A 24 -3.10 21.53 -36.50
N THR A 25 -3.19 21.63 -37.82
CA THR A 25 -2.53 20.79 -38.83
C THR A 25 -1.02 21.07 -38.87
N PRO A 26 -0.14 20.07 -39.09
CA PRO A 26 1.30 20.31 -39.20
C PRO A 26 1.68 20.83 -40.59
N THR A 27 2.24 22.04 -40.65
CA THR A 27 2.87 22.60 -41.85
C THR A 27 4.25 22.00 -42.06
N ARG A 28 4.44 21.38 -43.24
CA ARG A 28 5.71 20.86 -43.77
C ARG A 28 6.60 22.04 -44.21
N ASN A 29 7.82 22.14 -43.71
CA ASN A 29 8.83 23.07 -44.23
C ASN A 29 10.01 22.26 -44.83
N PRO A 30 10.33 22.39 -46.13
CA PRO A 30 11.44 21.69 -46.75
C PRO A 30 12.73 22.54 -46.70
N ASN A 31 13.87 21.85 -46.79
CA ASN A 31 15.25 22.35 -46.98
C ASN A 31 16.10 22.54 -45.71
N PHE A 32 16.87 21.51 -45.36
CA PHE A 32 18.33 21.65 -45.30
C PHE A 32 19.01 20.28 -45.46
N VAL A 33 20.01 20.21 -46.34
CA VAL A 33 20.83 19.03 -46.63
C VAL A 33 22.30 19.35 -46.27
N ILE A 34 23.05 18.28 -45.95
CA ILE A 34 24.52 18.07 -46.10
C ILE A 34 25.33 17.98 -44.78
N PHE A 35 25.62 16.71 -44.43
CA PHE A 35 26.93 16.08 -44.16
C PHE A 35 27.93 16.71 -43.17
N THR A 36 28.33 15.97 -42.14
CA THR A 36 29.72 15.46 -41.94
C THR A 36 29.86 14.66 -40.64
N SER A 37 30.74 13.66 -40.66
CA SER A 37 31.01 12.70 -39.60
C SER A 37 31.57 13.31 -38.31
N ARG A 38 31.10 12.83 -37.15
CA ARG A 38 31.94 12.67 -35.96
C ARG A 38 31.45 11.50 -35.11
N THR A 39 32.24 10.44 -35.14
CA THR A 39 32.20 9.33 -34.19
C THR A 39 32.31 9.88 -32.77
N GLN A 40 31.21 9.86 -32.02
CA GLN A 40 31.23 9.90 -30.56
C GLN A 40 30.70 8.55 -30.08
N LEU A 41 31.64 7.62 -29.87
CA LEU A 41 31.43 6.44 -29.04
C LEU A 41 31.13 6.94 -27.62
N ARG A 42 29.85 7.09 -27.31
CA ARG A 42 29.37 7.24 -25.94
C ARG A 42 29.50 5.86 -25.30
N ALA A 43 30.49 5.69 -24.44
CA ALA A 43 30.57 4.52 -23.59
C ALA A 43 29.24 4.41 -22.83
N MET A 44 28.44 3.40 -23.17
CA MET A 44 27.26 3.07 -22.39
C MET A 44 27.76 2.60 -21.03
N ALA A 45 27.44 3.37 -19.99
CA ALA A 45 27.49 2.87 -18.63
C ALA A 45 26.62 1.61 -18.61
N THR A 46 27.23 0.47 -18.34
CA THR A 46 26.49 -0.76 -18.06
C THR A 46 25.79 -0.54 -16.73
N ASP A 47 24.49 -0.23 -16.78
CA ASP A 47 23.60 -0.35 -15.63
C ASP A 47 23.65 -1.81 -15.19
N ASN A 48 24.46 -2.07 -14.17
CA ASN A 48 24.60 -3.40 -13.60
C ASN A 48 23.36 -3.63 -12.72
N LYS A 49 22.23 -3.95 -13.35
CA LYS A 49 21.01 -4.36 -12.65
C LYS A 49 21.35 -5.57 -11.80
N GLU A 50 21.13 -5.48 -10.50
CA GLU A 50 21.39 -6.59 -9.59
C GLU A 50 20.57 -7.83 -9.97
N ALA A 51 21.20 -9.00 -9.83
CA ALA A 51 20.62 -10.27 -10.22
C ALA A 51 19.37 -10.58 -9.39
N LYS A 52 18.22 -10.71 -10.08
CA LYS A 52 16.93 -11.06 -9.46
C LYS A 52 16.94 -12.53 -9.01
N LEU A 53 16.37 -12.81 -7.85
CA LEU A 53 16.34 -14.13 -7.21
C LEU A 53 15.68 -15.24 -8.07
N TRP A 54 14.82 -14.87 -9.02
CA TRP A 54 14.10 -15.79 -9.92
C TRP A 54 14.51 -15.70 -11.39
N GLY A 55 15.44 -14.80 -11.73
CA GLY A 55 15.82 -14.49 -13.11
C GLY A 55 16.96 -15.33 -13.69
N GLY A 56 17.56 -16.23 -12.89
CA GLY A 56 18.81 -16.93 -13.24
C GLY A 56 18.78 -17.86 -14.46
N ARG A 57 17.63 -18.00 -15.15
CA ARG A 57 17.47 -18.80 -16.37
C ARG A 57 17.29 -17.98 -17.65
N PHE A 58 17.32 -16.65 -17.58
CA PHE A 58 17.15 -15.77 -18.74
C PHE A 58 18.48 -15.17 -19.18
N GLU A 59 18.76 -15.22 -20.48
CA GLU A 59 19.96 -14.58 -21.08
C GLU A 59 19.76 -13.07 -21.27
N GLU A 60 18.51 -12.63 -21.47
CA GLU A 60 18.14 -11.23 -21.68
C GLU A 60 17.43 -10.63 -20.47
N SER A 61 17.58 -9.30 -20.31
CA SER A 61 16.89 -8.56 -19.25
C SER A 61 15.38 -8.46 -19.50
N VAL A 62 14.59 -8.53 -18.43
CA VAL A 62 13.14 -8.34 -18.47
C VAL A 62 12.78 -6.94 -18.99
N THR A 63 11.78 -6.85 -19.88
CA THR A 63 11.30 -5.56 -20.40
C THR A 63 10.66 -4.72 -19.28
N ASN A 64 10.77 -3.39 -19.37
CA ASN A 64 10.20 -2.45 -18.38
C ASN A 64 8.68 -2.68 -18.17
N THR A 65 7.94 -3.04 -19.22
CA THR A 65 6.50 -3.36 -19.11
C THR A 65 6.25 -4.56 -18.21
N VAL A 66 7.07 -5.61 -18.32
CA VAL A 66 6.94 -6.79 -17.47
C VAL A 66 7.36 -6.46 -16.04
N GLU A 67 8.44 -5.70 -15.85
CA GLU A 67 8.87 -5.28 -14.49
C GLU A 67 7.76 -4.52 -13.75
N LYS A 68 7.09 -3.57 -14.41
CA LYS A 68 5.95 -2.82 -13.84
C LYS A 68 4.72 -3.69 -13.60
N PHE A 69 4.55 -4.75 -14.35
CA PHE A 69 3.42 -5.67 -14.18
C PHE A 69 3.65 -6.64 -13.03
N THR A 70 4.90 -7.05 -12.81
CA THR A 70 5.27 -8.04 -11.80
C THR A 70 5.61 -7.42 -10.45
N GLU A 71 5.99 -6.14 -10.38
CA GLU A 71 6.27 -5.49 -9.11
C GLU A 71 5.02 -5.44 -8.22
N SER A 72 5.21 -5.76 -6.95
CA SER A 72 4.20 -5.64 -5.92
C SER A 72 4.53 -4.55 -4.89
N ILE A 73 5.74 -3.99 -4.91
CA ILE A 73 6.19 -3.00 -3.95
C ILE A 73 5.33 -1.73 -3.90
N SER A 74 4.65 -1.38 -4.98
CA SER A 74 3.69 -0.27 -5.00
C SER A 74 2.57 -0.42 -3.97
N PHE A 75 2.24 -1.64 -3.53
CA PHE A 75 1.21 -1.91 -2.54
C PHE A 75 1.63 -2.82 -1.38
N ASP A 76 2.54 -3.78 -1.58
CA ASP A 76 2.93 -4.75 -0.56
C ASP A 76 3.92 -4.20 0.48
N LYS A 77 4.48 -3.00 0.25
CA LYS A 77 5.29 -2.27 1.24
C LYS A 77 4.58 -2.15 2.59
N GLU A 78 3.25 -2.17 2.62
CA GLU A 78 2.43 -2.16 3.83
C GLU A 78 2.68 -3.38 4.76
N LEU A 79 3.25 -4.47 4.22
CA LEU A 79 3.59 -5.68 4.96
C LEU A 79 4.94 -5.59 5.68
N TYR A 80 5.72 -4.50 5.55
CA TYR A 80 7.08 -4.42 6.08
C TYR A 80 7.20 -4.78 7.57
N LYS A 81 6.25 -4.35 8.39
CA LYS A 81 6.25 -4.65 9.84
C LYS A 81 6.15 -6.14 10.09
N HIS A 82 5.33 -6.82 9.31
CA HIS A 82 5.07 -8.25 9.42
C HIS A 82 6.25 -9.05 8.87
N ASP A 83 6.82 -8.64 7.73
CA ASP A 83 8.04 -9.23 7.17
C ASP A 83 9.23 -9.14 8.15
N ILE A 84 9.45 -7.96 8.74
CA ILE A 84 10.50 -7.73 9.73
C ILE A 84 10.27 -8.59 10.97
N MET A 85 9.05 -8.61 11.50
CA MET A 85 8.70 -9.42 12.67
C MET A 85 8.91 -10.92 12.39
N GLY A 86 8.46 -11.41 11.24
CA GLY A 86 8.65 -12.79 10.80
C GLY A 86 10.13 -13.13 10.61
N SER A 87 10.89 -12.22 10.02
CA SER A 87 12.34 -12.36 9.81
C SER A 87 13.13 -12.39 11.13
N LYS A 88 12.79 -11.57 12.11
CA LYS A 88 13.38 -11.62 13.46
C LYS A 88 13.13 -12.97 14.14
N ALA A 89 11.90 -13.49 14.03
CA ALA A 89 11.54 -14.80 14.57
C ALA A 89 12.29 -15.94 13.86
N HIS A 90 12.40 -15.88 12.52
CA HIS A 90 13.11 -16.86 11.72
C HIS A 90 14.61 -16.90 12.02
N ALA A 91 15.27 -15.74 12.10
CA ALA A 91 16.69 -15.64 12.49
C ALA A 91 16.94 -16.27 13.87
N SER A 92 16.05 -16.00 14.83
CA SER A 92 16.12 -16.56 16.18
C SER A 92 15.96 -18.08 16.17
N MET A 93 15.05 -18.59 15.32
CA MET A 93 14.87 -20.03 15.12
C MET A 93 16.11 -20.68 14.49
N LEU A 94 16.69 -20.09 13.44
CA LEU A 94 17.90 -20.63 12.80
C LEU A 94 19.07 -20.76 13.78
N ALA A 95 19.29 -19.75 14.63
CA ALA A 95 20.32 -19.80 15.67
C ALA A 95 20.06 -20.91 16.68
N LYS A 96 18.80 -21.05 17.13
CA LYS A 96 18.39 -22.12 18.05
C LYS A 96 18.60 -23.53 17.45
N GLN A 97 18.46 -23.68 16.13
CA GLN A 97 18.72 -24.95 15.43
C GLN A 97 20.20 -25.18 15.08
N GLY A 98 21.11 -24.25 15.44
CA GLY A 98 22.52 -24.34 15.12
C GLY A 98 22.86 -24.08 13.63
N LEU A 99 21.92 -23.53 12.87
CA LEU A 99 22.12 -23.16 11.45
C LEU A 99 22.70 -21.75 11.27
N MET A 100 22.80 -20.99 12.36
CA MET A 100 23.29 -19.61 12.40
C MET A 100 23.99 -19.37 13.74
N SER A 101 25.05 -18.57 13.76
CA SER A 101 25.69 -18.19 15.02
C SER A 101 24.85 -17.15 15.78
N ASP A 102 24.98 -17.08 17.11
CA ASP A 102 24.32 -16.03 17.90
C ASP A 102 24.76 -14.62 17.46
N GLY A 103 26.03 -14.46 17.07
CA GLY A 103 26.56 -13.19 16.56
C GLY A 103 25.92 -12.77 15.22
N ASP A 104 25.70 -13.72 14.31
CA ASP A 104 24.97 -13.47 13.06
C ASP A 104 23.52 -13.10 13.33
N ARG A 105 22.83 -13.86 14.20
CA ARG A 105 21.46 -13.56 14.63
C ARG A 105 21.33 -12.15 15.18
N ASP A 106 22.19 -11.79 16.12
CA ASP A 106 22.12 -10.49 16.79
C ASP A 106 22.40 -9.34 15.81
N SER A 107 23.27 -9.57 14.82
CA SER A 107 23.52 -8.61 13.75
C SER A 107 22.29 -8.44 12.84
N ILE A 108 21.59 -9.53 12.51
CA ILE A 108 20.33 -9.50 11.76
C ILE A 108 19.24 -8.77 12.55
N LEU A 109 19.04 -9.09 13.82
CA LEU A 109 18.01 -8.47 14.65
C LEU A 109 18.19 -6.94 14.72
N ARG A 110 19.42 -6.48 15.01
CA ARG A 110 19.74 -5.04 15.03
C ARG A 110 19.57 -4.39 13.66
N GLY A 111 20.00 -5.06 12.58
CA GLY A 111 19.85 -4.55 11.23
C GLY A 111 18.37 -4.38 10.82
N LEU A 112 17.54 -5.36 11.16
CA LEU A 112 16.10 -5.30 10.93
C LEU A 112 15.40 -4.20 11.76
N GLU A 113 15.83 -3.97 13.00
CA GLU A 113 15.34 -2.83 13.81
C GLU A 113 15.72 -1.47 13.20
N GLU A 114 16.94 -1.33 12.68
CA GLU A 114 17.36 -0.10 12.00
C GLU A 114 16.59 0.12 10.70
N ILE A 115 16.35 -0.93 9.92
CA ILE A 115 15.52 -0.85 8.71
C ILE A 115 14.10 -0.42 9.08
N GLU A 116 13.50 -1.02 10.11
CA GLU A 116 12.17 -0.65 10.60
C GLU A 116 12.11 0.84 10.97
N ARG A 117 13.11 1.35 11.71
CA ARG A 117 13.21 2.78 12.05
C ARG A 117 13.31 3.68 10.81
N LYS A 118 14.11 3.29 9.82
CA LYS A 118 14.25 4.05 8.56
C LYS A 118 12.94 4.09 7.78
N ILE A 119 12.17 3.00 7.78
CA ILE A 119 10.86 2.96 7.13
C ILE A 119 9.89 3.89 7.85
N GLU A 120 9.84 3.83 9.19
CA GLU A 120 8.92 4.65 10.00
C GLU A 120 9.23 6.15 9.96
N SER A 121 10.50 6.52 9.82
CA SER A 121 10.95 7.92 9.66
C SER A 121 10.81 8.45 8.22
N GLY A 122 10.51 7.57 7.25
CA GLY A 122 10.44 7.93 5.84
C GLY A 122 11.81 8.07 5.15
N GLU A 123 12.90 7.67 5.81
CA GLU A 123 14.26 7.67 5.26
C GLU A 123 14.56 6.45 4.37
N PHE A 124 13.75 5.39 4.48
CA PHE A 124 13.92 4.19 3.67
C PHE A 124 13.47 4.44 2.21
N VAL A 125 14.40 4.22 1.27
CA VAL A 125 14.13 4.36 -0.16
C VAL A 125 13.67 3.03 -0.73
N TRP A 126 12.36 2.89 -0.92
CA TRP A 126 11.77 1.77 -1.66
C TRP A 126 12.18 1.83 -3.12
N ARG A 127 12.66 0.73 -3.68
CA ARG A 127 13.06 0.65 -5.07
C ARG A 127 12.15 -0.29 -5.84
N THR A 128 11.60 0.17 -6.95
CA THR A 128 10.71 -0.63 -7.82
C THR A 128 11.45 -1.68 -8.65
N ASP A 129 12.77 -1.56 -8.78
CA ASP A 129 13.60 -2.60 -9.38
C ASP A 129 13.82 -3.80 -8.43
N ARG A 130 13.46 -3.63 -7.15
CA ARG A 130 13.27 -4.69 -6.16
C ARG A 130 11.78 -5.00 -6.10
N GLU A 131 11.42 -6.08 -6.76
CA GLU A 131 10.05 -6.51 -7.07
C GLU A 131 9.04 -6.34 -5.92
N ASP A 132 9.41 -6.76 -4.71
CA ASP A 132 8.52 -6.85 -3.56
C ASP A 132 9.15 -6.25 -2.28
N VAL A 133 8.33 -6.10 -1.23
CA VAL A 133 8.75 -5.67 0.11
C VAL A 133 9.92 -6.50 0.66
N HIS A 134 9.91 -7.79 0.40
CA HIS A 134 10.86 -8.72 1.00
C HIS A 134 12.26 -8.56 0.39
N MET A 135 12.35 -8.39 -0.93
CA MET A 135 13.60 -8.10 -1.64
C MET A 135 14.17 -6.74 -1.26
N ASN A 136 13.32 -5.74 -1.03
CA ASN A 136 13.77 -4.44 -0.55
C ASN A 136 14.43 -4.55 0.83
N ILE A 137 13.79 -5.25 1.77
CA ILE A 137 14.30 -5.44 3.13
C ILE A 137 15.56 -6.32 3.12
N GLU A 138 15.58 -7.41 2.35
CA GLU A 138 16.72 -8.33 2.23
C GLU A 138 17.95 -7.63 1.64
N ALA A 139 17.77 -6.82 0.60
CA ALA A 139 18.85 -6.03 -0.01
C ALA A 139 19.37 -4.99 0.99
N ALA A 140 18.49 -4.22 1.64
CA ALA A 140 18.89 -3.24 2.63
C ALA A 140 19.61 -3.86 3.83
N LEU A 141 19.20 -5.05 4.26
CA LEU A 141 19.87 -5.78 5.32
C LEU A 141 21.26 -6.24 4.87
N THR A 142 21.38 -6.75 3.65
CA THR A 142 22.66 -7.17 3.07
C THR A 142 23.63 -6.02 2.94
N ASP A 143 23.17 -4.86 2.45
CA ASP A 143 23.99 -3.64 2.36
C ASP A 143 24.49 -3.17 3.74
N MET A 144 23.70 -3.41 4.79
CA MET A 144 24.02 -2.95 6.15
C MET A 144 24.98 -3.88 6.90
N ILE A 145 24.78 -5.20 6.82
CA ILE A 145 25.51 -6.16 7.67
C ILE A 145 26.33 -7.19 6.89
N GLY A 146 26.17 -7.26 5.56
CA GLY A 146 26.93 -8.17 4.68
C GLY A 146 26.50 -9.63 4.79
N GLU A 147 27.48 -10.53 4.85
CA GLU A 147 27.29 -11.99 4.79
C GLU A 147 26.27 -12.58 5.78
N PRO A 148 26.14 -12.12 7.04
CA PRO A 148 25.10 -12.62 7.94
C PRO A 148 23.69 -12.51 7.34
N ALA A 149 23.38 -11.44 6.61
CA ALA A 149 22.04 -11.23 6.02
C ALA A 149 21.67 -12.34 5.03
N LYS A 150 22.63 -12.81 4.24
CA LYS A 150 22.40 -13.86 3.22
C LYS A 150 21.99 -15.20 3.85
N LYS A 151 22.36 -15.44 5.11
CA LYS A 151 21.97 -16.66 5.84
C LYS A 151 20.49 -16.64 6.27
N LEU A 152 19.84 -15.47 6.30
CA LEU A 152 18.46 -15.33 6.78
C LEU A 152 17.45 -16.13 5.94
N HIS A 153 17.74 -16.34 4.66
CA HIS A 153 16.87 -17.11 3.76
C HIS A 153 17.06 -18.63 3.84
N THR A 154 17.97 -19.11 4.68
CA THR A 154 18.16 -20.55 4.90
C THR A 154 16.84 -21.19 5.33
N ALA A 155 16.44 -22.26 4.62
CA ALA A 155 15.25 -23.05 4.87
C ALA A 155 13.92 -22.26 4.87
N ARG A 156 13.86 -21.13 4.15
CA ARG A 156 12.65 -20.30 4.00
C ARG A 156 12.36 -20.05 2.53
N SER A 157 11.10 -20.25 2.10
CA SER A 157 10.66 -19.88 0.76
C SER A 157 9.89 -18.57 0.80
N ARG A 158 9.77 -17.90 -0.37
CA ARG A 158 8.97 -16.68 -0.45
C ARG A 158 7.48 -16.96 -0.21
N ASN A 159 7.00 -18.16 -0.57
CA ASN A 159 5.60 -18.56 -0.44
C ASN A 159 5.14 -18.65 1.02
N ASP A 160 5.93 -19.27 1.91
CA ASP A 160 5.59 -19.34 3.33
C ASP A 160 5.76 -17.99 4.04
N GLN A 161 6.75 -17.20 3.62
CA GLN A 161 6.98 -15.86 4.13
C GLN A 161 5.79 -14.94 3.86
N VAL A 162 5.40 -14.77 2.59
CA VAL A 162 4.29 -13.87 2.23
C VAL A 162 2.96 -14.30 2.86
N LEU A 163 2.69 -15.61 2.96
CA LEU A 163 1.49 -16.12 3.62
C LEU A 163 1.49 -15.83 5.12
N THR A 164 2.66 -15.92 5.77
CA THR A 164 2.82 -15.58 7.19
C THR A 164 2.56 -14.09 7.40
N ASP A 165 3.19 -13.25 6.58
CA ASP A 165 3.10 -11.80 6.69
C ASP A 165 1.65 -11.33 6.46
N PHE A 166 1.00 -11.86 5.42
CA PHE A 166 -0.39 -11.52 5.12
C PHE A 166 -1.36 -11.94 6.22
N ARG A 167 -1.15 -13.10 6.86
CA ARG A 167 -1.99 -13.55 7.98
C ARG A 167 -1.82 -12.67 9.21
N LEU A 168 -0.58 -12.28 9.53
CA LEU A 168 -0.30 -11.37 10.63
C LEU A 168 -0.88 -9.98 10.37
N TRP A 169 -0.76 -9.48 9.13
CA TRP A 169 -1.38 -8.24 8.71
C TRP A 169 -2.91 -8.29 8.83
N CYS A 170 -3.54 -9.37 8.35
CA CYS A 170 -4.98 -9.56 8.47
C CYS A 170 -5.44 -9.56 9.93
N ARG A 171 -4.71 -10.23 10.83
CA ARG A 171 -5.01 -10.24 12.27
C ARG A 171 -5.04 -8.81 12.84
N ASP A 172 -4.04 -8.01 12.51
CA ASP A 172 -3.94 -6.65 13.01
C ASP A 172 -5.00 -5.73 12.36
N ALA A 173 -5.32 -5.96 11.08
CA ALA A 173 -6.39 -5.27 10.38
C ALA A 173 -7.77 -5.55 10.99
N ILE A 174 -8.06 -6.82 11.29
CA ILE A 174 -9.30 -7.23 11.98
C ILE A 174 -9.40 -6.53 13.34
N ALA A 175 -8.32 -6.49 14.13
CA ALA A 175 -8.32 -5.81 15.42
C ALA A 175 -8.65 -4.30 15.28
N ARG A 176 -8.10 -3.62 14.28
CA ARG A 176 -8.42 -2.21 13.98
C ARG A 176 -9.88 -2.03 13.58
N ILE A 177 -10.40 -2.90 12.70
CA ILE A 177 -11.79 -2.86 12.24
C ILE A 177 -12.76 -3.06 13.41
N LEU A 178 -12.53 -4.06 14.27
CA LEU A 178 -13.33 -4.30 15.46
C LEU A 178 -13.33 -3.07 16.40
N GLY A 179 -12.19 -2.41 16.54
CA GLY A 179 -12.10 -1.15 17.28
C GLY A 179 -12.98 -0.04 16.67
N SER A 180 -12.98 0.09 15.35
CA SER A 180 -13.83 1.05 14.62
C SER A 180 -15.32 0.74 14.74
N VAL A 181 -15.70 -0.54 14.62
CA VAL A 181 -17.10 -1.00 14.81
C VAL A 181 -17.59 -0.65 16.21
N LYS A 182 -16.80 -0.94 17.26
CA LYS A 182 -17.15 -0.59 18.64
C LYS A 182 -17.34 0.92 18.84
N ARG A 183 -16.49 1.75 18.22
CA ARG A 183 -16.64 3.21 18.28
C ARG A 183 -17.92 3.69 17.60
N LEU A 184 -18.28 3.09 16.45
CA LEU A 184 -19.54 3.39 15.78
C LEU A 184 -20.74 2.99 16.64
N GLN A 185 -20.75 1.78 17.19
CA GLN A 185 -21.79 1.31 18.09
C GLN A 185 -21.97 2.26 19.29
N ALA A 186 -20.87 2.66 19.95
CA ALA A 186 -20.92 3.61 21.06
C ALA A 186 -21.47 4.99 20.65
N ALA A 187 -21.12 5.48 19.45
CA ALA A 187 -21.64 6.74 18.93
C ALA A 187 -23.15 6.67 18.67
N LEU A 188 -23.65 5.56 18.11
CA LEU A 188 -25.07 5.33 17.88
C LEU A 188 -25.86 5.24 19.18
N VAL A 189 -25.35 4.52 20.18
CA VAL A 189 -25.94 4.46 21.53
C VAL A 189 -25.98 5.85 22.18
N THR A 190 -24.87 6.60 22.08
CA THR A 190 -24.82 7.98 22.61
C THR A 190 -25.84 8.89 21.93
N LEU A 191 -26.03 8.75 20.62
CA LEU A 191 -27.03 9.51 19.88
C LEU A 191 -28.46 9.10 20.26
N ALA A 192 -28.71 7.81 20.49
CA ALA A 192 -29.99 7.29 20.96
C ALA A 192 -30.36 7.89 22.34
N LEU A 193 -29.44 7.87 23.31
CA LEU A 193 -29.64 8.44 24.64
C LEU A 193 -29.90 9.96 24.63
N LYS A 194 -29.36 10.68 23.64
CA LYS A 194 -29.64 12.12 23.49
C LYS A 194 -31.04 12.42 22.93
N ASN A 195 -31.74 11.41 22.39
CA ASN A 195 -32.98 11.58 21.64
C ASN A 195 -34.04 10.54 22.07
N GLU A 196 -34.12 10.21 23.35
CA GLU A 196 -34.94 9.09 23.88
C GLU A 196 -36.41 9.13 23.47
N GLU A 197 -36.99 10.33 23.38
CA GLU A 197 -38.41 10.53 23.09
C GLU A 197 -38.68 10.93 21.62
N LEU A 198 -37.63 11.03 20.78
CA LEU A 198 -37.79 11.52 19.41
C LEU A 198 -38.47 10.46 18.52
N ILE A 199 -39.67 10.79 18.04
CA ILE A 199 -40.44 9.95 17.12
C ILE A 199 -40.09 10.30 15.67
N VAL A 200 -39.83 9.28 14.85
CA VAL A 200 -39.56 9.36 13.41
C VAL A 200 -40.47 8.40 12.62
N PRO A 201 -40.72 8.63 11.32
CA PRO A 201 -41.45 7.67 10.50
C PRO A 201 -40.63 6.37 10.34
N GLY A 202 -41.23 5.22 10.65
CA GLY A 202 -40.69 3.93 10.24
C GLY A 202 -40.97 3.66 8.76
N TYR A 203 -40.12 2.85 8.12
CA TYR A 203 -40.22 2.56 6.68
C TYR A 203 -40.18 1.06 6.40
N THR A 204 -41.07 0.61 5.51
CA THR A 204 -41.01 -0.71 4.85
C THR A 204 -41.22 -0.49 3.36
N HIS A 205 -40.45 -1.16 2.49
CA HIS A 205 -40.43 -0.88 1.05
C HIS A 205 -40.24 0.61 0.70
N LEU A 206 -39.51 1.35 1.55
CA LEU A 206 -39.35 2.81 1.49
C LEU A 206 -40.67 3.62 1.55
N GLN A 207 -41.75 3.00 2.00
CA GLN A 207 -43.03 3.66 2.29
C GLN A 207 -43.19 3.87 3.80
N ARG A 208 -43.83 4.98 4.18
CA ARG A 208 -44.11 5.30 5.59
C ARG A 208 -45.02 4.23 6.17
N ALA A 209 -44.56 3.58 7.24
CA ALA A 209 -45.31 2.60 8.00
C ALA A 209 -45.75 3.21 9.34
N GLN A 210 -45.46 2.54 10.44
CA GLN A 210 -45.76 3.04 11.79
C GLN A 210 -44.68 4.02 12.27
N PRO A 211 -45.03 5.04 13.07
CA PRO A 211 -44.05 5.85 13.79
C PRO A 211 -43.24 4.97 14.74
N VAL A 212 -41.94 5.24 14.84
CA VAL A 212 -41.00 4.55 15.74
C VAL A 212 -40.15 5.57 16.48
N LEU A 213 -39.51 5.15 17.57
CA LEU A 213 -38.52 5.97 18.25
C LEU A 213 -37.20 5.95 17.47
N LEU A 214 -36.57 7.12 17.27
CA LEU A 214 -35.21 7.21 16.70
C LEU A 214 -34.22 6.29 17.44
N PRO A 215 -34.21 6.20 18.79
CA PRO A 215 -33.41 5.23 19.51
C PRO A 215 -33.54 3.78 19.00
N HIS A 216 -34.77 3.32 18.72
CA HIS A 216 -34.98 1.95 18.24
C HIS A 216 -34.36 1.73 16.85
N LEU A 217 -34.43 2.72 15.97
CA LEU A 217 -33.78 2.66 14.65
C LEU A 217 -32.25 2.63 14.79
N LEU A 218 -31.68 3.49 15.63
CA LEU A 218 -30.22 3.55 15.83
C LEU A 218 -29.68 2.26 16.46
N LEU A 219 -30.38 1.71 17.45
CA LEU A 219 -30.00 0.46 18.10
C LEU A 219 -30.14 -0.76 17.17
N ALA A 220 -31.05 -0.72 16.19
CA ALA A 220 -31.10 -1.76 15.16
C ALA A 220 -29.82 -1.85 14.33
N TYR A 221 -29.06 -0.75 14.16
CA TYR A 221 -27.73 -0.78 13.53
C TYR A 221 -26.61 -1.15 14.49
N VAL A 222 -26.84 -1.06 15.80
CA VAL A 222 -25.88 -1.51 16.82
C VAL A 222 -25.85 -3.04 16.90
N GLU A 223 -27.01 -3.68 16.76
CA GLU A 223 -27.17 -5.15 16.81
C GLU A 223 -26.74 -5.89 15.53
N GLN A 224 -26.56 -5.18 14.41
CA GLN A 224 -26.07 -5.75 13.14
C GLN A 224 -24.57 -6.02 13.20
#